data_AF-A0A7J3SAM0-F1
#
_entry.id   AF-A0A7J3SAM0-F1
#
_cell.length_a   1.000
_cell.length_b   1.000
_cell.length_c   1.000
_cell.angle_alpha   90.00
_cell.angle_beta   90.00
_cell.angle_gamma   90.00
#
_symmetry.space_group_name_H-M   'P 1'
#
loop_
_entity.id
_entity.type
_entity.pdbx_description
1 polymer ?
#
loop_
_entity_poly.entity_id
_entity_poly.type
_entity_poly.pdbx_seq_one_letter_code
_entity_poly.pdbx_strand_id
1 'polypeptide(L)'
;MKKQIWRERAEIYWCRNCNIPLITPKCEICGEIGRKISATPPIDTRPAFKEDEDRIRRTIRMEYEDNRAEKALIDEGKIILLNKIPHVDQADEIIVDGRVIGQIYYEPRMGIWRFKPVEEGATRLIMDEAGYWCRIRRERIEKWDRISRSEIIDGEIPDRQGKMIAIGNMSGKSIGVGVYEDDEIKVIKAWEPQSPHILKVKATLDKALEANSKSLELLEARAKSFIIEAERKY
;
A
#
# COMPACT_ATOMS: atom_id res chain seq x y z
N MET A 1 -10.21 16.20 -17.16
CA MET A 1 -9.80 16.63 -15.80
C MET A 1 -8.32 16.93 -15.81
N LYS A 2 -7.90 18.18 -15.59
CA LYS A 2 -6.47 18.53 -15.43
C LYS A 2 -5.97 17.83 -14.16
N LYS A 3 -4.93 16.99 -14.27
CA LYS A 3 -4.26 16.40 -13.09
C LYS A 3 -3.84 17.56 -12.20
N GLN A 4 -4.28 17.56 -10.94
CA GLN A 4 -3.84 18.51 -9.95
C GLN A 4 -2.33 18.30 -9.78
N ILE A 5 -1.53 19.23 -10.32
CA ILE A 5 -0.07 19.18 -10.22
C ILE A 5 0.27 19.65 -8.82
N TRP A 6 0.48 18.70 -7.92
CA TRP A 6 1.12 18.98 -6.64
C TRP A 6 2.53 19.51 -6.94
N ARG A 7 2.78 20.79 -6.64
CA ARG A 7 4.08 21.44 -6.88
C ARG A 7 5.16 20.95 -5.90
N GLU A 8 4.75 20.47 -4.74
CA GLU A 8 5.64 19.98 -3.70
C GLU A 8 5.28 18.52 -3.36
N ARG A 9 6.31 17.68 -3.24
CA ARG A 9 6.18 16.27 -2.89
C ARG A 9 7.30 15.95 -1.91
N ALA A 10 6.96 15.37 -0.76
CA ALA A 10 7.96 14.91 0.19
C ALA A 10 8.80 13.79 -0.43
N GLU A 11 10.07 13.76 -0.08
CA GLU A 11 11.00 12.71 -0.51
C GLU A 11 11.20 11.71 0.61
N ILE A 12 10.38 10.65 0.59
CA ILE A 12 10.49 9.54 1.53
C ILE A 12 11.14 8.35 0.82
N TYR A 13 12.07 7.72 1.51
CA TYR A 13 12.82 6.56 1.05
C TYR A 13 12.55 5.35 1.95
N TRP A 14 12.98 4.18 1.50
CA TRP A 14 12.88 2.94 2.26
C TRP A 14 14.18 2.16 2.18
N CYS A 15 14.79 1.90 3.33
CA CYS A 15 15.97 1.03 3.44
C CYS A 15 15.53 -0.43 3.29
N ARG A 16 16.05 -1.16 2.31
CA ARG A 16 15.65 -2.55 2.06
C ARG A 16 16.34 -3.52 3.01
N ASN A 17 17.56 -3.21 3.45
CA ASN A 17 18.32 -4.02 4.38
C ASN A 17 17.76 -3.96 5.81
N CYS A 18 17.42 -2.76 6.31
CA CYS A 18 16.83 -2.60 7.64
C CYS A 18 15.29 -2.67 7.64
N ASN A 19 14.66 -2.61 6.47
CA ASN A 19 13.20 -2.54 6.28
C ASN A 19 12.50 -1.39 7.02
N ILE A 20 13.07 -0.20 6.93
CA ILE A 20 12.60 1.00 7.64
C ILE A 20 12.46 2.19 6.69
N PRO A 21 11.52 3.11 6.96
CA PRO A 21 11.43 4.36 6.23
C PRO A 21 12.59 5.30 6.56
N LEU A 22 13.00 6.11 5.59
CA LEU A 22 14.03 7.12 5.74
C LEU A 22 13.55 8.48 5.22
N ILE A 23 13.89 9.54 5.94
CA ILE A 23 13.64 10.94 5.55
C ILE A 23 14.77 11.53 4.70
N THR A 24 15.91 10.83 4.64
CA THR A 24 17.03 11.12 3.73
C THR A 24 17.42 9.83 2.99
N PRO A 25 18.14 9.90 1.85
CA PRO A 25 18.42 8.71 1.06
C PRO A 25 19.27 7.64 1.77
N LYS A 26 20.11 7.98 2.75
CA LYS A 26 21.09 7.06 3.34
C LYS A 26 20.65 6.60 4.72
N CYS A 27 20.60 5.28 4.93
CA CYS A 27 20.34 4.70 6.24
C CYS A 27 21.53 4.92 7.19
N GLU A 28 21.30 5.51 8.36
CA GLU A 28 22.38 5.79 9.32
C GLU A 28 22.84 4.53 10.09
N ILE A 29 22.02 3.48 10.14
CA ILE A 29 22.37 2.20 10.77
C ILE A 29 23.26 1.34 9.85
N CYS A 30 22.81 1.05 8.63
CA CYS A 30 23.51 0.10 7.74
C CYS A 30 24.25 0.75 6.57
N GLY A 31 24.09 2.07 6.36
CA GLY A 31 24.74 2.79 5.27
C GLY A 31 24.14 2.61 3.88
N GLU A 32 23.15 1.70 3.70
CA GLU A 32 22.49 1.47 2.41
C GLU A 32 21.74 2.72 1.93
N ILE A 33 21.75 2.95 0.61
CA ILE A 33 20.91 3.96 -0.03
C ILE A 33 19.50 3.40 -0.21
N GLY A 34 18.54 3.98 0.49
CA GLY A 34 17.13 3.65 0.42
C GLY A 34 16.52 3.95 -0.96
N ARG A 35 15.49 3.18 -1.31
CA ARG A 35 14.71 3.42 -2.52
C ARG A 35 13.62 4.43 -2.26
N LYS A 36 13.44 5.39 -3.16
CA LYS A 36 12.32 6.34 -3.08
C LYS A 36 10.99 5.60 -3.16
N ILE A 37 10.06 5.93 -2.27
CA ILE A 37 8.72 5.34 -2.24
C ILE A 37 7.89 5.95 -3.38
N SER A 38 7.11 5.11 -4.06
CA SER A 38 6.15 5.56 -5.06
C SER A 38 4.74 5.54 -4.46
N ALA A 39 4.32 6.68 -3.91
CA ALA A 39 2.99 6.91 -3.34
C ALA A 39 2.33 8.16 -3.96
N THR A 40 1.02 8.31 -3.77
CA THR A 40 0.25 9.45 -4.27
C THR A 40 0.75 10.76 -3.64
N PRO A 41 1.10 11.80 -4.45
CA PRO A 41 1.52 13.10 -3.92
C PRO A 41 0.42 13.75 -3.04
N PRO A 42 0.80 14.51 -2.00
CA PRO A 42 2.15 15.03 -1.71
C PRO A 42 3.12 14.06 -0.98
N ILE A 43 2.75 12.80 -0.73
CA ILE A 43 3.52 11.84 0.08
C ILE A 43 3.72 12.36 1.51
N ASP A 44 2.65 12.85 2.12
CA ASP A 44 2.68 13.22 3.54
C ASP A 44 2.46 11.97 4.38
N THR A 45 3.51 11.16 4.49
CA THR A 45 3.44 9.86 5.17
C THR A 45 3.64 9.97 6.67
N ARG A 46 2.87 9.20 7.43
CA ARG A 46 3.08 9.00 8.87
C ARG A 46 3.13 7.51 9.22
N PRO A 47 3.80 7.10 10.30
CA PRO A 47 3.63 5.75 10.85
C PRO A 47 2.17 5.49 11.23
N ALA A 48 1.71 4.25 11.02
CA ALA A 48 0.50 3.76 11.63
C ALA A 48 0.74 3.55 13.13
N PHE A 49 -0.19 3.99 13.97
CA PHE A 49 -0.20 3.63 15.38
C PHE A 49 -1.13 2.45 15.65
N LYS A 50 -1.13 1.96 16.88
CA LYS A 50 -1.85 0.74 17.28
C LYS A 50 -3.30 0.69 16.77
N GLU A 51 -4.06 1.77 16.95
CA GLU A 51 -5.45 1.84 16.49
C GLU A 51 -5.57 1.88 14.96
N ASP A 52 -4.63 2.51 14.26
CA ASP A 52 -4.58 2.47 12.80
C ASP A 52 -4.32 1.03 12.32
N GLU A 53 -3.33 0.36 12.90
CA GLU A 53 -2.98 -1.03 12.57
C GLU A 53 -4.17 -1.97 12.80
N ASP A 54 -4.82 -1.87 13.96
CA ASP A 54 -5.96 -2.70 14.33
C ASP A 54 -7.15 -2.45 13.38
N ARG A 55 -7.39 -1.20 12.98
CA ARG A 55 -8.40 -0.85 11.98
C ARG A 55 -8.08 -1.44 10.61
N ILE A 56 -6.84 -1.31 10.14
CA ILE A 56 -6.41 -1.84 8.83
C ILE A 56 -6.59 -3.35 8.80
N ARG A 57 -6.06 -4.03 9.81
CA ARG A 57 -6.15 -5.48 9.99
C ARG A 57 -7.59 -5.96 10.03
N ARG A 58 -8.45 -5.32 10.84
CA ARG A 58 -9.88 -5.61 10.88
C ARG A 58 -10.56 -5.40 9.53
N THR A 59 -10.27 -4.29 8.86
CA THR A 59 -10.86 -3.96 7.55
C THR A 59 -10.51 -5.00 6.50
N ILE A 60 -9.24 -5.43 6.44
CA ILE A 60 -8.80 -6.48 5.52
C ILE A 60 -9.55 -7.79 5.78
N ARG A 61 -9.63 -8.22 7.05
CA ARG A 61 -10.36 -9.45 7.41
C ARG A 61 -11.85 -9.38 7.02
N MET A 62 -12.50 -8.23 7.20
CA MET A 62 -13.91 -8.05 6.84
C MET A 62 -14.12 -7.94 5.33
N GLU A 63 -13.19 -7.30 4.61
CA GLU A 63 -13.26 -7.18 3.14
C GLU A 63 -13.21 -8.57 2.51
N TYR A 64 -12.26 -9.41 2.93
CA TYR A 64 -12.01 -10.72 2.32
C TYR A 64 -12.67 -11.91 3.01
N GLU A 65 -13.22 -11.72 4.20
CA GLU A 65 -13.81 -12.79 5.02
C GLU A 65 -12.82 -13.94 5.30
N ASP A 66 -11.51 -13.62 5.28
CA ASP A 66 -10.40 -14.55 5.48
C ASP A 66 -9.34 -13.94 6.41
N ASN A 67 -9.04 -14.64 7.51
CA ASN A 67 -8.02 -14.23 8.48
C ASN A 67 -6.59 -14.33 7.93
N ARG A 68 -6.35 -15.08 6.84
CA ARG A 68 -5.03 -15.18 6.21
C ARG A 68 -4.68 -13.93 5.41
N ALA A 69 -5.69 -13.21 4.89
CA ALA A 69 -5.48 -12.05 4.01
C ALA A 69 -4.68 -10.93 4.70
N GLU A 70 -4.90 -10.69 5.99
CA GLU A 70 -4.14 -9.68 6.73
C GLU A 70 -2.67 -10.05 6.91
N LYS A 71 -2.37 -11.35 7.07
CA LYS A 71 -0.99 -11.83 7.25
C LYS A 71 -0.24 -11.83 5.93
N ALA A 72 -0.92 -12.20 4.83
CA ALA A 72 -0.37 -12.12 3.48
C ALA A 72 0.00 -10.67 3.10
N LEU A 73 -0.86 -9.71 3.45
CA LEU A 73 -0.62 -8.30 3.15
C LEU A 73 0.40 -7.66 4.11
N ILE A 74 0.27 -7.95 5.41
CA ILE A 74 1.03 -7.32 6.50
C ILE A 74 1.49 -8.37 7.50
N ASP A 75 2.68 -8.91 7.27
CA ASP A 75 3.36 -9.82 8.18
C ASP A 75 3.68 -9.15 9.55
N GLU A 76 4.01 -9.96 10.55
CA GLU A 76 4.36 -9.49 11.89
C GLU A 76 5.73 -8.79 11.91
N GLY A 77 5.84 -7.75 12.73
CA GLY A 77 7.08 -6.98 12.87
C GLY A 77 7.42 -6.13 11.64
N LYS A 78 6.38 -5.60 10.98
CA LYS A 78 6.49 -4.68 9.86
C LYS A 78 6.06 -3.27 10.28
N ILE A 79 6.78 -2.26 9.80
CA ILE A 79 6.32 -0.88 9.87
C ILE A 79 5.31 -0.66 8.77
N ILE A 80 4.17 -0.06 9.12
CA ILE A 80 3.19 0.45 8.19
C ILE A 80 3.33 1.98 8.15
N LEU A 81 3.47 2.54 6.95
CA LEU A 81 3.24 3.96 6.73
C LEU A 81 1.85 4.18 6.11
N LEU A 82 1.19 5.25 6.51
CA LEU A 82 -0.05 5.75 5.93
C LEU A 82 0.23 7.04 5.18
N ASN A 83 -0.24 7.10 3.95
CA ASN A 83 -0.20 8.30 3.11
C ASN A 83 -1.63 8.74 2.79
N LYS A 84 -2.02 9.92 3.27
CA LYS A 84 -3.37 10.45 3.03
C LYS A 84 -3.59 10.69 1.54
N ILE A 85 -4.72 10.23 1.02
CA ILE A 85 -5.09 10.40 -0.40
C ILE A 85 -6.45 11.11 -0.57
N PRO A 86 -6.66 11.79 -1.71
CA PRO A 86 -7.98 12.31 -2.04
C PRO A 86 -9.02 11.19 -2.19
N HIS A 87 -10.12 11.30 -1.46
CA HIS A 87 -11.28 10.42 -1.58
C HIS A 87 -12.56 11.17 -1.15
N VAL A 88 -13.72 10.55 -1.33
CA VAL A 88 -15.02 11.12 -0.94
C VAL A 88 -15.09 11.42 0.56
N ASP A 89 -14.43 10.58 1.35
CA ASP A 89 -14.27 10.69 2.82
C ASP A 89 -12.80 10.35 3.17
N GLN A 90 -12.52 9.88 4.38
CA GLN A 90 -11.18 9.49 4.80
C GLN A 90 -10.65 8.31 3.97
N ALA A 91 -9.43 8.46 3.46
CA ALA A 91 -8.70 7.41 2.79
C ALA A 91 -7.19 7.58 2.93
N ASP A 92 -6.51 6.45 3.07
CA ASP A 92 -5.06 6.35 3.19
C ASP A 92 -4.53 5.23 2.28
N GLU A 93 -3.39 5.48 1.62
CA GLU A 93 -2.55 4.43 1.06
C GLU A 93 -1.77 3.75 2.19
N ILE A 94 -1.77 2.43 2.20
CA ILE A 94 -1.03 1.61 3.15
C ILE A 94 0.28 1.18 2.50
N ILE A 95 1.40 1.53 3.12
CA ILE A 95 2.75 1.28 2.61
C ILE A 95 3.47 0.31 3.55
N VAL A 96 3.95 -0.80 3.00
CA VAL A 96 4.71 -1.83 3.70
C VAL A 96 5.87 -2.28 2.82
N ASP A 97 7.04 -2.52 3.42
CA ASP A 97 8.28 -2.88 2.71
C ASP A 97 8.65 -1.89 1.57
N GLY A 98 8.27 -0.61 1.72
CA GLY A 98 8.54 0.45 0.75
C GLY A 98 7.62 0.45 -0.49
N ARG A 99 6.52 -0.32 -0.45
CA ARG A 99 5.53 -0.43 -1.51
C ARG A 99 4.13 -0.13 -0.99
N VAL A 100 3.30 0.57 -1.78
CA VAL A 100 1.87 0.69 -1.50
C VAL A 100 1.24 -0.68 -1.73
N ILE A 101 0.64 -1.27 -0.69
CA ILE A 101 -0.05 -2.58 -0.79
C ILE A 101 -1.54 -2.42 -1.10
N GLY A 102 -2.14 -1.29 -0.71
CA GLY A 102 -3.54 -1.02 -0.97
C GLY A 102 -3.98 0.33 -0.42
N GLN A 103 -5.26 0.58 -0.57
CA GLN A 103 -5.95 1.76 -0.07
C GLN A 103 -7.00 1.32 0.95
N ILE A 104 -6.98 1.92 2.13
CA ILE A 104 -8.07 1.84 3.09
C ILE A 104 -8.90 3.11 2.99
N TYR A 105 -10.22 2.99 2.92
CA TYR A 105 -11.10 4.15 2.82
C TYR A 105 -12.44 3.90 3.49
N TYR A 106 -13.06 4.96 3.98
CA TYR A 106 -14.40 4.91 4.55
C TYR A 106 -15.44 5.05 3.43
N GLU A 107 -16.40 4.14 3.38
CA GLU A 107 -17.56 4.19 2.48
C GLU A 107 -18.77 4.76 3.25
N PRO A 108 -19.05 6.07 3.11
CA PRO A 108 -20.04 6.74 3.93
C PRO A 108 -21.47 6.22 3.72
N ARG A 109 -21.80 5.68 2.54
CA ARG A 109 -23.14 5.14 2.27
C ARG A 109 -23.40 3.85 3.03
N MET A 110 -22.36 3.05 3.23
CA MET A 110 -22.45 1.76 3.92
C MET A 110 -22.06 1.88 5.40
N GLY A 111 -21.40 2.97 5.80
CA GLY A 111 -20.93 3.16 7.17
C GLY A 111 -19.78 2.23 7.56
N ILE A 112 -18.98 1.79 6.59
CA ILE A 112 -17.92 0.79 6.80
C ILE A 112 -16.59 1.22 6.20
N TRP A 113 -15.50 0.71 6.76
CA TRP A 113 -14.18 0.74 6.13
C TRP A 113 -14.09 -0.34 5.06
N ARG A 114 -13.43 0.00 3.95
CA ARG A 114 -13.17 -0.89 2.80
C ARG A 114 -11.68 -0.93 2.53
N PHE A 115 -11.21 -2.05 1.99
CA PHE A 115 -9.84 -2.20 1.52
C PHE A 115 -9.81 -2.50 0.03
N LYS A 116 -8.98 -1.77 -0.71
CA LYS A 116 -8.73 -1.99 -2.13
C LYS A 116 -7.25 -2.31 -2.37
N PRO A 117 -6.90 -3.52 -2.80
CA PRO A 117 -5.52 -3.85 -3.12
C PRO A 117 -5.05 -3.07 -4.36
N VAL A 118 -3.75 -2.79 -4.41
CA VAL A 118 -3.06 -2.33 -5.62
C VAL A 118 -2.06 -3.39 -6.07
N GLU A 119 -1.13 -3.06 -6.97
CA GLU A 119 -0.24 -4.03 -7.62
C GLU A 119 0.46 -4.96 -6.62
N GLU A 120 1.14 -4.40 -5.61
CA GLU A 120 1.88 -5.20 -4.63
C GLU A 120 0.94 -6.04 -3.76
N GLY A 121 -0.15 -5.46 -3.23
CA GLY A 121 -1.06 -6.19 -2.35
C GLY A 121 -1.82 -7.31 -3.07
N ALA A 122 -2.25 -7.08 -4.32
CA ALA A 122 -2.83 -8.12 -5.15
C ALA A 122 -1.85 -9.26 -5.39
N THR A 123 -0.58 -8.94 -5.61
CA THR A 123 0.46 -9.95 -5.78
C THR A 123 0.67 -10.78 -4.51
N ARG A 124 0.64 -10.16 -3.32
CA ARG A 124 0.75 -10.87 -2.04
C ARG A 124 -0.44 -11.80 -1.79
N LEU A 125 -1.67 -11.33 -2.06
CA LEU A 125 -2.89 -12.15 -1.90
C LEU A 125 -2.87 -13.38 -2.81
N ILE A 126 -2.45 -13.22 -4.07
CA ILE A 126 -2.33 -14.33 -5.02
C ILE A 126 -1.21 -15.30 -4.61
N MET A 127 -0.06 -14.79 -4.17
CA MET A 127 1.09 -15.62 -3.76
C MET A 127 0.76 -16.53 -2.58
N ASP A 128 0.03 -16.00 -1.58
CA ASP A 128 -0.33 -16.74 -0.37
C ASP A 128 -1.72 -17.40 -0.45
N GLU A 129 -2.37 -17.31 -1.62
CA GLU A 129 -3.72 -17.83 -1.87
C GLU A 129 -4.71 -17.44 -0.75
N ALA A 130 -4.68 -16.16 -0.38
CA ALA A 130 -5.38 -15.59 0.77
C ALA A 130 -6.41 -14.53 0.35
N GLY A 131 -7.57 -14.53 1.03
CA GLY A 131 -8.70 -13.70 0.67
C GLY A 131 -9.27 -14.05 -0.71
N TYR A 132 -9.79 -13.06 -1.43
CA TYR A 132 -10.37 -13.28 -2.76
C TYR A 132 -9.35 -13.01 -3.87
N TRP A 133 -9.06 -14.04 -4.65
CA TRP A 133 -8.09 -14.00 -5.74
C TRP A 133 -8.49 -14.99 -6.83
N CYS A 134 -7.96 -14.82 -8.03
CA CYS A 134 -8.11 -15.81 -9.09
C CYS A 134 -6.93 -15.80 -10.06
N ARG A 135 -6.66 -16.94 -10.71
CA ARG A 135 -5.82 -17.02 -11.90
C ARG A 135 -6.67 -17.27 -13.13
N ILE A 136 -6.35 -16.58 -14.21
CA ILE A 136 -7.06 -16.68 -15.49
C ILE A 136 -6.12 -17.12 -16.60
N ARG A 137 -6.69 -17.62 -17.70
CA ARG A 137 -5.91 -18.04 -18.89
C ARG A 137 -5.26 -16.88 -19.65
N ARG A 138 -5.69 -15.64 -19.41
CA ARG A 138 -5.15 -14.46 -20.10
C ARG A 138 -3.85 -14.00 -19.45
N GLU A 139 -2.88 -13.63 -20.27
CA GLU A 139 -1.62 -13.03 -19.80
C GLU A 139 -1.76 -11.55 -19.43
N ARG A 140 -2.78 -10.87 -19.98
CA ARG A 140 -3.07 -9.46 -19.76
C ARG A 140 -4.57 -9.23 -19.78
N ILE A 141 -5.00 -8.15 -19.12
CA ILE A 141 -6.39 -7.68 -19.08
C ILE A 141 -6.43 -6.18 -19.28
N GLU A 142 -7.57 -5.66 -19.68
CA GLU A 142 -7.84 -4.23 -19.79
C GLU A 142 -8.84 -3.77 -18.74
N LYS A 143 -8.81 -2.48 -18.43
CA LYS A 143 -9.82 -1.90 -17.54
C LYS A 143 -11.20 -2.05 -18.18
N TRP A 144 -12.18 -2.48 -17.38
CA TRP A 144 -13.56 -2.77 -17.77
C TRP A 144 -13.77 -4.09 -18.50
N ASP A 145 -12.73 -4.91 -18.68
CA ASP A 145 -12.91 -6.31 -19.04
C ASP A 145 -13.86 -6.98 -18.05
N ARG A 146 -14.68 -7.89 -18.59
CA ARG A 146 -15.47 -8.83 -17.81
C ARG A 146 -14.85 -10.21 -17.95
N ILE A 147 -14.57 -10.83 -16.81
CA ILE A 147 -14.00 -12.17 -16.73
C ILE A 147 -15.11 -13.08 -16.22
N SER A 148 -15.52 -14.01 -17.07
CA SER A 148 -16.52 -15.01 -16.70
C SER A 148 -15.89 -16.09 -15.82
N ARG A 149 -16.72 -16.80 -15.02
CA ARG A 149 -16.25 -17.96 -14.22
C ARG A 149 -15.54 -19.03 -15.06
N SER A 150 -15.90 -19.17 -16.34
CA SER A 150 -15.29 -20.15 -17.26
C SER A 150 -13.83 -19.87 -17.62
N GLU A 151 -13.38 -18.63 -17.45
CA GLU A 151 -12.01 -18.20 -17.74
C GLU A 151 -11.08 -18.36 -16.55
N ILE A 152 -11.65 -18.55 -15.35
CA ILE A 152 -10.95 -18.77 -14.11
C ILE A 152 -10.43 -20.21 -14.11
N ILE A 153 -9.13 -20.35 -13.87
CA ILE A 153 -8.47 -21.65 -13.73
C ILE A 153 -8.67 -22.15 -12.30
N ASP A 154 -8.38 -21.28 -11.34
CA ASP A 154 -8.55 -21.48 -9.91
C ASP A 154 -8.60 -20.12 -9.19
N GLY A 155 -8.97 -20.16 -7.92
CA GLY A 155 -9.14 -18.98 -7.10
C GLY A 155 -10.20 -19.14 -6.03
N GLU A 156 -10.26 -18.17 -5.14
CA GLU A 156 -11.32 -18.00 -4.14
C GLU A 156 -12.18 -16.81 -4.56
N ILE A 157 -13.43 -17.09 -4.94
CA ILE A 157 -14.36 -16.10 -5.49
C ILE A 157 -15.48 -15.85 -4.45
N PRO A 158 -15.76 -14.58 -4.11
CA PRO A 158 -16.80 -14.25 -3.14
C PRO A 158 -18.19 -14.69 -3.61
N ASP A 159 -19.05 -15.03 -2.65
CA ASP A 159 -20.48 -15.28 -2.90
C ASP A 159 -21.31 -13.99 -3.00
N ARG A 160 -20.74 -12.85 -2.56
CA ARG A 160 -21.42 -11.55 -2.48
C ARG A 160 -20.82 -10.55 -3.45
N GLN A 161 -21.70 -9.79 -4.10
CA GLN A 161 -21.30 -8.71 -5.00
C GLN A 161 -20.54 -7.59 -4.28
N GLY A 162 -19.78 -6.82 -5.05
CA GLY A 162 -19.08 -5.62 -4.57
C GLY A 162 -17.75 -5.89 -3.87
N LYS A 163 -17.34 -7.16 -3.73
CA LYS A 163 -16.08 -7.60 -3.14
C LYS A 163 -14.92 -7.46 -4.13
N MET A 164 -13.76 -7.04 -3.64
CA MET A 164 -12.54 -6.90 -4.42
C MET A 164 -11.87 -8.25 -4.64
N ILE A 165 -11.38 -8.52 -5.86
CA ILE A 165 -10.68 -9.76 -6.22
C ILE A 165 -9.34 -9.40 -6.86
N ALA A 166 -8.25 -10.01 -6.37
CA ALA A 166 -6.94 -9.94 -7.01
C ALA A 166 -6.88 -10.89 -8.22
N ILE A 167 -6.43 -10.40 -9.38
CA ILE A 167 -6.43 -11.18 -10.63
C ILE A 167 -4.99 -11.46 -11.04
N GLY A 168 -4.68 -12.73 -11.25
CA GLY A 168 -3.38 -13.22 -11.73
C GLY A 168 -3.47 -13.92 -13.09
N ASN A 169 -2.34 -13.99 -13.80
CA ASN A 169 -2.21 -14.81 -15.00
C ASN A 169 -1.83 -16.27 -14.64
N MET A 170 -1.65 -17.12 -15.66
CA MET A 170 -1.25 -18.52 -15.48
C MET A 170 0.11 -18.69 -14.80
N SER A 171 1.00 -17.70 -14.89
CA SER A 171 2.30 -17.71 -14.21
C SER A 171 2.25 -17.29 -12.74
N GLY A 172 1.06 -17.01 -12.20
CA GLY A 172 0.86 -16.54 -10.82
C GLY A 172 1.25 -15.07 -10.59
N LYS A 173 1.52 -14.31 -11.65
CA LYS A 173 1.80 -12.86 -11.55
C LYS A 173 0.49 -12.09 -11.48
N SER A 174 0.43 -11.06 -10.64
CA SER A 174 -0.76 -10.20 -10.60
C SER A 174 -0.82 -9.31 -11.84
N ILE A 175 -2.01 -9.17 -12.41
CA ILE A 175 -2.28 -8.39 -13.62
C ILE A 175 -3.39 -7.36 -13.44
N GLY A 176 -4.13 -7.42 -12.33
CA GLY A 176 -5.11 -6.41 -11.99
C GLY A 176 -5.94 -6.75 -10.77
N VAL A 177 -6.94 -5.91 -10.54
CA VAL A 177 -7.97 -6.09 -9.51
C VAL A 177 -9.32 -5.83 -10.12
N GLY A 178 -10.28 -6.65 -9.75
CA GLY A 178 -11.68 -6.52 -10.16
C GLY A 178 -12.63 -6.46 -8.99
N VAL A 179 -13.90 -6.23 -9.32
CA VAL A 179 -15.03 -6.31 -8.40
C VAL A 179 -15.95 -7.41 -8.90
N TYR A 180 -16.42 -8.26 -7.99
CA TYR A 180 -17.43 -9.27 -8.34
C TYR A 180 -18.79 -8.60 -8.52
N GLU A 181 -19.37 -8.72 -9.71
CA GLU A 181 -20.65 -8.11 -10.12
C GLU A 181 -21.31 -9.02 -11.17
N ASP A 182 -22.59 -9.33 -11.01
CA ASP A 182 -23.39 -10.11 -11.98
C ASP A 182 -22.79 -11.46 -12.42
N ASP A 183 -22.23 -12.21 -11.46
CA ASP A 183 -21.53 -13.48 -11.68
C ASP A 183 -20.26 -13.41 -12.54
N GLU A 184 -19.73 -12.20 -12.73
CA GLU A 184 -18.50 -11.92 -13.44
C GLU A 184 -17.55 -11.08 -12.57
N ILE A 185 -16.27 -11.07 -12.94
CA ILE A 185 -15.29 -10.15 -12.36
C ILE A 185 -15.13 -8.98 -13.32
N LYS A 186 -15.58 -7.80 -12.90
CA LYS A 186 -15.39 -6.56 -13.64
C LYS A 186 -14.06 -5.92 -13.27
N VAL A 187 -13.15 -5.83 -14.23
CA VAL A 187 -11.81 -5.28 -14.00
C VAL A 187 -11.87 -3.77 -13.74
N ILE A 188 -11.40 -3.33 -12.58
CA ILE A 188 -11.38 -1.90 -12.21
C ILE A 188 -9.99 -1.26 -12.34
N LYS A 189 -8.94 -2.08 -12.27
CA LYS A 189 -7.54 -1.70 -12.53
C LYS A 189 -6.82 -2.86 -13.19
N ALA A 190 -5.99 -2.55 -14.17
CA ALA A 190 -5.12 -3.48 -14.87
C ALA A 190 -3.69 -2.90 -14.91
N TRP A 191 -2.70 -3.78 -14.92
CA TRP A 191 -1.29 -3.44 -14.96
C TRP A 191 -0.48 -4.55 -15.63
N GLU A 192 0.78 -4.24 -15.95
CA GLU A 192 1.74 -5.24 -16.43
C GLU A 192 2.03 -6.30 -15.36
N PRO A 193 2.21 -7.58 -15.72
CA PRO A 193 2.40 -8.67 -14.75
C PRO A 193 3.46 -8.38 -13.66
N GLN A 194 3.06 -8.43 -12.38
CA GLN A 194 3.92 -8.12 -11.23
C GLN A 194 4.27 -9.36 -10.37
N SER A 195 5.44 -9.28 -9.74
CA SER A 195 5.93 -10.21 -8.71
C SER A 195 6.07 -9.49 -7.36
N PRO A 196 5.98 -10.22 -6.23
CA PRO A 196 5.91 -9.59 -4.90
C PRO A 196 7.28 -9.07 -4.45
N HIS A 197 7.28 -7.97 -3.70
CA HIS A 197 8.47 -7.34 -3.12
C HIS A 197 8.42 -7.39 -1.59
N ILE A 198 8.42 -8.60 -1.04
CA ILE A 198 8.40 -8.81 0.41
C ILE A 198 9.85 -8.84 0.93
N LEU A 199 10.14 -8.01 1.93
CA LEU A 199 11.39 -8.07 2.66
C LEU A 199 11.23 -9.06 3.81
N LYS A 200 12.23 -9.89 4.13
CA LYS A 200 12.12 -10.83 5.27
C LYS A 200 12.51 -10.19 6.61
N VAL A 201 13.09 -8.99 6.57
CA VAL A 201 13.61 -8.30 7.74
C VAL A 201 12.47 -7.68 8.54
N LYS A 202 12.49 -7.89 9.85
CA LYS A 202 11.59 -7.24 10.81
C LYS A 202 12.11 -5.84 11.15
N ALA A 203 11.17 -4.92 11.39
CA ALA A 203 11.44 -3.53 11.66
C ALA A 203 10.59 -3.02 12.82
N THR A 204 11.09 -2.01 13.51
CA THR A 204 10.41 -1.33 14.63
C THR A 204 10.54 0.18 14.45
N LEU A 205 9.61 0.93 15.04
CA LEU A 205 9.68 2.38 14.99
C LEU A 205 10.97 2.92 15.62
N ASP A 206 11.47 2.29 16.69
CA ASP A 206 12.75 2.66 17.31
C ASP A 206 13.94 2.55 16.35
N LYS A 207 14.01 1.48 15.54
CA LYS A 207 15.04 1.35 14.50
C LYS A 207 14.89 2.40 13.41
N ALA A 208 13.65 2.78 13.07
CA ALA A 208 13.41 3.85 12.12
C ALA A 208 13.87 5.21 12.69
N LEU A 209 13.66 5.48 13.97
CA LEU A 209 14.16 6.69 14.63
C LEU A 209 15.68 6.71 14.67
N GLU A 210 16.32 5.62 15.07
CA GLU A 210 17.78 5.49 15.09
C GLU A 210 18.40 5.70 13.70
N ALA A 211 17.81 5.14 12.65
CA ALA A 211 18.33 5.28 11.29
C ALA A 211 18.18 6.68 10.68
N ASN A 212 17.42 7.56 11.31
CA ASN A 212 17.18 8.92 10.85
C ASN A 212 17.64 9.96 11.88
N SER A 213 18.32 9.58 12.97
CA SER A 213 18.55 10.47 14.10
C SER A 213 19.35 11.72 13.72
N LYS A 214 20.48 11.56 13.01
CA LYS A 214 21.31 12.71 12.58
C LYS A 214 20.58 13.56 11.55
N SER A 215 19.82 12.93 10.66
CA SER A 215 18.98 13.61 9.68
C SER A 215 17.91 14.47 10.36
N LEU A 216 17.28 13.97 11.43
CA LEU A 216 16.30 14.68 12.24
C LEU A 216 16.94 15.85 12.99
N GLU A 217 18.10 15.64 13.64
CA GLU A 217 18.86 16.71 14.31
C GLU A 217 19.23 17.83 13.33
N LEU A 218 19.63 17.48 12.10
CA LEU A 218 19.95 18.46 11.07
C LEU A 218 18.71 19.25 10.62
N LEU A 219 17.56 18.58 10.45
CA LEU A 219 16.30 19.26 10.13
C LEU A 219 15.86 20.20 11.25
N GLU A 220 15.99 19.78 12.51
CA GLU A 220 15.70 20.61 13.67
C GLU A 220 16.61 21.86 13.71
N ALA A 221 17.91 21.68 13.52
CA ALA A 221 18.87 22.79 13.49
C ALA A 221 18.56 23.78 12.36
N ARG A 222 18.18 23.29 11.16
CA ARG A 222 17.77 24.13 10.04
C ARG A 222 16.48 24.90 10.35
N ALA A 223 15.50 24.24 10.95
CA ALA A 223 14.24 24.87 11.34
C ALA A 223 14.47 25.99 12.37
N LYS A 224 15.31 25.76 13.40
CA LYS A 224 15.69 26.78 14.38
C LYS A 224 16.36 27.98 13.71
N SER A 225 17.35 27.74 12.84
CA SER A 225 18.02 28.82 12.11
C SER A 225 17.06 29.63 11.24
N PHE A 226 16.12 28.97 10.56
CA PHE A 226 15.10 29.62 9.75
C PHE A 226 14.18 30.54 10.58
N ILE A 227 13.72 30.06 11.74
CA ILE A 227 12.87 30.85 12.65
C ILE A 227 13.61 32.11 13.14
N ILE A 228 14.88 31.97 13.54
CA ILE A 228 15.72 33.08 13.99
C ILE A 228 15.94 34.11 12.87
N GLU A 229 16.16 33.65 11.64
CA GLU A 229 16.33 34.56 10.49
C GLU A 229 15.02 35.30 10.17
N ALA A 230 13.89 34.61 10.25
CA ALA A 230 12.58 35.21 10.03
C ALA A 230 12.26 36.28 11.10
N GLU A 231 12.53 36.01 12.38
CA GLU A 231 12.39 36.98 13.47
C GLU A 231 13.25 38.24 13.26
N ARG A 232 14.45 38.10 12.70
CA ARG A 232 15.32 39.27 12.44
C ARG A 232 14.87 40.14 11.27
N LYS A 233 14.02 39.61 10.39
CA LYS A 233 13.56 40.31 9.17
C LYS A 233 12.24 41.07 9.35
N TYR A 234 11.49 40.77 10.40
CA TYR A 234 10.16 41.35 10.70
C TYR A 234 10.11 41.95 12.09
#